data_AF-A0A1B7UVQ7-F1
#
_entry.id   AF-A0A1B7UVQ7-F1
#
_cell.length_a   1.000
_cell.length_b   1.000
_cell.length_c   1.000
_cell.angle_alpha   90.00
_cell.angle_beta   90.00
_cell.angle_gamma   90.00
#
_symmetry.space_group_name_H-M   'P 1'
#
loop_
_entity.id
_entity.type
_entity.pdbx_description
1 polymer ?
#
loop_
_entity_poly.entity_id
_entity_poly.type
_entity_poly.pdbx_seq_one_letter_code
_entity_poly.pdbx_strand_id
1 'polypeptide(L)'
;MDIAVKNLVLSYETLANQAIKFNHAYLQLLKIYEELILAPDWFAELEKSGSSPFKTIASMQQEQKIIVSKFQDLSKFIAKAQLHFIINPEAEQLKNIAHDCQIMIDFVNSIDLADLQDMFVKIKK
;
A
#
# COMPACT_ATOMS: atom_id res chain seq x y z
N MET A 1 53.04 -4.67 30.06
CA MET A 1 51.60 -4.91 30.30
C MET A 1 51.27 -6.27 29.68
N ASP A 2 50.84 -7.22 30.51
CA ASP A 2 50.55 -8.62 30.14
C ASP A 2 49.48 -8.69 29.02
N ILE A 3 49.59 -9.68 28.12
CA ILE A 3 48.69 -9.91 26.99
C ILE A 3 47.24 -10.12 27.49
N ALA A 4 47.09 -10.79 28.63
CA ALA A 4 45.79 -10.99 29.27
C ALA A 4 45.12 -9.67 29.66
N VAL A 5 45.90 -8.71 30.18
CA VAL A 5 45.40 -7.38 30.57
C VAL A 5 45.00 -6.56 29.34
N LYS A 6 45.76 -6.61 28.25
CA LYS A 6 45.40 -5.94 26.98
C LYS A 6 44.10 -6.49 26.38
N ASN A 7 43.93 -7.81 26.38
CA ASN A 7 42.71 -8.45 25.87
C ASN A 7 41.48 -8.11 26.73
N LEU A 8 41.66 -7.95 28.04
CA LEU A 8 40.60 -7.53 28.96
C LEU A 8 40.13 -6.09 28.69
N VAL A 9 41.07 -5.17 28.46
CA VAL A 9 40.78 -3.77 28.10
C VAL A 9 40.01 -3.69 26.78
N LEU A 10 40.47 -4.40 25.74
CA LEU A 10 39.77 -4.47 24.44
C LEU A 10 38.35 -5.05 24.57
N SER A 11 38.18 -6.08 25.41
CA SER A 11 36.87 -6.69 25.66
C SER A 11 35.93 -5.73 26.40
N TYR A 12 36.46 -4.98 27.37
CA TYR A 12 35.72 -3.96 28.11
C TYR A 12 35.30 -2.79 27.22
N GLU A 13 36.19 -2.28 26.37
CA GLU A 13 35.88 -1.24 25.38
C GLU A 13 34.80 -1.71 24.39
N THR A 14 34.87 -2.97 23.97
CA THR A 14 33.86 -3.57 23.09
C THR A 14 32.50 -3.63 23.78
N LEU A 15 32.45 -4.08 25.04
CA LEU A 15 31.22 -4.16 25.83
C LEU A 15 30.63 -2.76 26.09
N ALA A 16 31.48 -1.80 26.44
CA ALA A 16 31.08 -0.40 26.66
C ALA A 16 30.48 0.21 25.39
N ASN A 17 31.12 0.00 24.24
CA ASN A 17 30.60 0.47 22.95
C ASN A 17 29.27 -0.19 22.57
N GLN A 18 29.09 -1.49 22.87
CA GLN A 18 27.81 -2.17 22.68
C GLN A 18 26.71 -1.60 23.59
N ALA A 19 27.02 -1.34 24.86
CA ALA A 19 26.07 -0.71 25.79
C ALA A 19 25.66 0.70 25.33
N ILE A 20 26.60 1.51 24.83
CA ILE A 20 26.31 2.82 24.26
C ILE A 20 25.39 2.72 23.04
N LYS A 21 25.68 1.79 22.11
CA LYS A 21 24.85 1.57 20.92
C LYS A 21 23.43 1.12 21.30
N PHE A 22 23.31 0.21 22.27
CA PHE A 22 22.02 -0.25 22.75
C PHE A 22 21.21 0.89 23.38
N ASN A 23 21.84 1.71 24.22
CA ASN A 23 21.19 2.88 24.80
C ASN A 23 20.73 3.89 23.73
N HIS A 24 21.55 4.11 22.69
CA HIS A 24 21.17 4.98 21.59
C HIS A 24 19.97 4.43 20.80
N ALA A 25 19.96 3.13 20.49
CA ALA A 25 18.83 2.48 19.83
C ALA A 25 17.55 2.55 20.68
N TYR A 26 17.67 2.40 21.99
CA TYR A 26 16.55 2.56 22.93
C TYR A 26 15.99 3.99 22.90
N LEU A 27 16.85 5.01 22.93
CA LEU A 27 16.41 6.41 22.83
C LEU A 27 15.73 6.72 21.50
N GLN A 28 16.23 6.15 20.39
CA GLN A 28 15.57 6.26 19.09
C GLN A 28 14.19 5.61 19.08
N LEU A 29 14.06 4.42 19.67
CA LEU A 29 12.78 3.72 19.81
C LEU A 29 11.79 4.53 20.66
N LEU A 30 12.26 5.13 21.75
CA LEU A 30 11.43 5.95 22.63
C LEU A 30 10.89 7.18 21.90
N LYS A 31 11.73 7.84 21.08
CA LYS A 31 11.30 8.95 20.23
C LYS A 31 10.24 8.51 19.21
N ILE A 32 10.43 7.37 18.55
CA ILE A 32 9.44 6.83 17.60
C ILE A 32 8.11 6.53 18.33
N TYR A 33 8.18 5.99 19.54
CA TYR A 33 6.99 5.71 20.34
C TYR A 33 6.21 6.99 20.71
N GLU A 34 6.91 8.06 21.09
CA GLU A 34 6.31 9.37 21.37
C GLU A 34 5.65 10.01 20.13
N GLU A 35 6.16 9.74 18.93
CA GLU A 35 5.51 10.19 17.69
C GLU A 35 4.30 9.30 17.35
N LEU A 36 4.41 7.98 17.52
CA LEU A 36 3.35 7.03 17.19
C LEU A 36 2.13 7.14 18.10
N ILE A 37 2.30 7.50 19.37
CA ILE A 37 1.18 7.66 20.30
C ILE A 37 0.23 8.81 19.89
N LEU A 38 0.72 9.76 19.10
CA LEU A 38 -0.07 10.88 18.57
C LEU A 38 -0.78 10.55 17.25
N ALA A 39 -0.45 9.42 16.62
CA ALA A 39 -1.05 9.02 15.35
C ALA A 39 -2.58 8.94 15.37
N PRO A 40 -3.25 8.41 16.43
CA PRO A 40 -4.70 8.42 16.53
C PRO A 40 -5.29 9.84 16.56
N ASP A 41 -4.62 10.78 17.24
CA ASP A 41 -5.07 12.18 17.35
C ASP A 41 -4.94 12.91 16.01
N TRP A 42 -3.81 12.73 15.31
CA TRP A 42 -3.64 13.26 13.95
C TRP A 42 -4.66 12.68 12.99
N PHE A 43 -4.95 11.39 13.11
CA PHE A 43 -5.97 10.73 12.30
C PHE A 43 -7.36 11.31 12.60
N ALA A 44 -7.72 11.51 13.87
CA ALA A 44 -8.98 12.10 14.27
C ALA A 44 -9.15 13.54 13.72
N GLU A 45 -8.08 14.31 13.65
CA GLU A 45 -8.11 15.67 13.09
C GLU A 45 -8.27 15.65 11.56
N LEU A 46 -7.57 14.74 10.88
CA LEU A 46 -7.76 14.52 9.44
C LEU A 46 -9.21 14.10 9.12
N GLU A 47 -9.85 13.30 9.96
CA GLU A 47 -11.25 12.89 9.79
C GLU A 47 -12.26 14.04 9.93
N LYS A 48 -11.96 15.03 10.78
CA LYS A 48 -12.77 16.27 10.88
C LYS A 48 -12.55 17.20 9.70
N SER A 49 -11.35 17.15 9.11
CA SER A 49 -11.01 17.94 7.94
C SER A 49 -11.72 17.41 6.68
N GLY A 50 -11.66 18.19 5.59
CA GLY A 50 -12.11 17.72 4.27
C GLY A 50 -11.27 16.58 3.68
N SER A 51 -10.16 16.21 4.34
CA SER A 51 -9.16 15.25 3.88
C SER A 51 -9.21 13.91 4.62
N SER A 52 -10.40 13.50 5.05
CA SER A 52 -10.64 12.22 5.74
C SER A 52 -10.12 11.03 4.92
N PRO A 53 -9.15 10.25 5.44
CA PRO A 53 -8.68 9.04 4.78
C PRO A 53 -9.81 8.03 4.52
N PHE A 54 -10.76 7.87 5.45
CA PHE A 54 -11.89 6.95 5.23
C PHE A 54 -12.81 7.41 4.09
N LYS A 55 -13.09 8.72 3.97
CA LYS A 55 -13.86 9.24 2.84
C LYS A 55 -13.12 9.04 1.51
N THR A 56 -11.80 9.26 1.50
CA THR A 56 -10.98 9.02 0.30
C THR A 56 -11.05 7.56 -0.14
N ILE A 57 -10.89 6.61 0.79
CA ILE A 57 -11.02 5.18 0.48
C ILE A 57 -12.40 4.85 -0.08
N ALA A 58 -13.47 5.34 0.55
CA ALA A 58 -14.82 5.08 0.10
C ALA A 58 -15.04 5.59 -1.34
N SER A 59 -14.53 6.79 -1.66
CA SER A 59 -14.54 7.33 -3.01
C SER A 59 -13.75 6.46 -3.99
N MET A 60 -12.55 6.01 -3.62
CA MET A 60 -11.73 5.13 -4.45
C MET A 60 -12.43 3.78 -4.71
N GLN A 61 -13.08 3.19 -3.71
CA GLN A 61 -13.86 1.96 -3.86
C GLN A 61 -15.06 2.16 -4.80
N GLN A 62 -15.70 3.33 -4.75
CA GLN A 62 -16.76 3.68 -5.68
C GLN A 62 -16.23 3.84 -7.11
N GLU A 63 -15.11 4.54 -7.30
CA GLU A 63 -14.46 4.71 -8.59
C GLU A 63 -14.00 3.38 -9.20
N GLN A 64 -13.45 2.48 -8.38
CA GLN A 64 -13.08 1.12 -8.78
C GLN A 64 -14.28 0.39 -9.41
N LYS A 65 -15.44 0.42 -8.75
CA LYS A 65 -16.68 -0.18 -9.26
C LYS A 65 -17.14 0.47 -10.57
N ILE A 66 -17.06 1.79 -10.68
CA ILE A 66 -17.44 2.52 -11.88
C ILE A 66 -16.55 2.13 -13.06
N ILE A 67 -15.23 2.08 -12.86
CA ILE A 67 -14.27 1.73 -13.90
C ILE A 67 -14.49 0.29 -14.38
N VAL A 68 -14.64 -0.66 -13.45
CA VAL A 68 -14.94 -2.06 -13.78
C VAL A 68 -16.23 -2.16 -14.61
N SER A 69 -17.29 -1.46 -14.19
CA SER A 69 -18.56 -1.44 -14.95
C SER A 69 -18.36 -0.91 -16.38
N LYS A 70 -17.57 0.14 -16.56
CA LYS A 70 -17.31 0.71 -17.89
C LYS A 70 -16.58 -0.27 -18.81
N PHE A 71 -15.57 -0.98 -18.30
CA PHE A 71 -14.87 -2.02 -19.09
C PHE A 71 -15.77 -3.22 -19.39
N GLN A 72 -16.64 -3.61 -18.46
CA GLN A 72 -17.64 -4.66 -18.71
C GLN A 72 -18.64 -4.24 -19.79
N ASP A 73 -19.11 -3.00 -19.77
CA ASP A 73 -20.01 -2.48 -20.80
C ASP A 73 -19.32 -2.38 -22.16
N LEU A 74 -18.07 -1.91 -22.21
CA LEU A 74 -17.26 -1.91 -23.42
C LEU A 74 -17.09 -3.34 -23.98
N SER A 75 -16.82 -4.32 -23.12
CA SER A 75 -16.70 -5.73 -23.51
C SER A 75 -18.00 -6.26 -24.14
N LYS A 76 -19.17 -5.86 -23.62
CA LYS A 76 -20.47 -6.20 -24.22
C LYS A 76 -20.64 -5.57 -25.61
N PHE A 77 -20.20 -4.32 -25.79
CA PHE A 77 -20.25 -3.67 -27.10
C PHE A 77 -19.32 -4.34 -28.11
N ILE A 78 -18.12 -4.73 -27.68
CA ILE A 78 -17.16 -5.47 -28.51
C ILE A 78 -17.74 -6.83 -28.93
N ALA A 79 -18.33 -7.58 -27.99
CA ALA A 79 -18.96 -8.86 -28.30
C ALA A 79 -20.09 -8.73 -29.35
N LYS A 80 -20.86 -7.64 -29.30
CA LYS A 80 -21.86 -7.34 -30.35
C LYS A 80 -21.20 -7.00 -31.69
N ALA A 81 -20.13 -6.21 -31.69
CA ALA A 81 -19.42 -5.83 -32.90
C ALA A 81 -18.76 -7.03 -33.60
N GLN A 82 -18.24 -7.99 -32.83
CA GLN A 82 -17.64 -9.23 -33.36
C GLN A 82 -18.60 -10.05 -34.24
N LEU A 83 -19.92 -9.93 -34.04
CA LEU A 83 -20.92 -10.58 -34.89
C LEU A 83 -20.97 -9.99 -36.32
N HIS A 84 -20.54 -8.74 -36.47
CA HIS A 84 -20.57 -7.99 -37.73
C HIS A 84 -19.21 -7.94 -38.43
N PHE A 85 -18.11 -8.12 -37.69
CA PHE A 85 -16.74 -8.06 -38.19
C PHE A 85 -16.04 -9.41 -38.01
N ILE A 86 -16.32 -10.33 -38.94
CA ILE A 86 -15.81 -11.72 -38.93
C ILE A 86 -14.55 -11.94 -39.79
N ILE A 87 -14.07 -10.89 -40.47
CA ILE A 87 -12.92 -10.92 -41.37
C ILE A 87 -11.76 -10.15 -40.74
N ASN A 88 -10.53 -10.53 -41.08
CA ASN A 88 -9.34 -9.81 -40.68
C ASN A 88 -9.16 -8.52 -41.51
N PRO A 89 -8.58 -7.46 -40.92
CA PRO A 89 -7.96 -7.40 -39.58
C PRO A 89 -8.92 -7.10 -38.42
N GLU A 90 -10.17 -6.71 -38.70
CA GLU A 90 -11.10 -6.17 -37.70
C GLU A 90 -11.46 -7.19 -36.62
N ALA A 91 -11.66 -8.45 -37.01
CA ALA A 91 -11.96 -9.54 -36.07
C ALA A 91 -10.85 -9.72 -35.01
N GLU A 92 -9.59 -9.61 -35.42
CA GLU A 92 -8.45 -9.79 -34.53
C GLU A 92 -8.25 -8.57 -33.62
N GLN A 93 -8.44 -7.36 -34.16
CA GLN A 93 -8.41 -6.14 -33.34
C GLN A 93 -9.49 -6.16 -32.25
N LEU A 94 -10.72 -6.60 -32.58
CA LEU A 94 -11.79 -6.71 -31.59
C LEU A 94 -11.48 -7.74 -30.49
N LYS A 95 -10.81 -8.85 -30.81
CA LYS A 95 -10.33 -9.81 -29.80
C LYS A 95 -9.29 -9.19 -28.88
N ASN A 96 -8.33 -8.46 -29.44
CA ASN A 96 -7.27 -7.80 -28.67
C ASN A 96 -7.88 -6.77 -27.71
N ILE A 97 -8.80 -5.93 -28.17
CA ILE A 97 -9.46 -4.94 -27.30
C ILE A 97 -10.29 -5.63 -26.21
N ALA A 98 -10.98 -6.75 -26.51
CA ALA A 98 -11.70 -7.51 -25.49
C ALA A 98 -10.74 -8.08 -24.42
N HIS A 99 -9.58 -8.58 -24.84
CA HIS A 99 -8.54 -9.05 -23.93
C HIS A 99 -8.00 -7.92 -23.05
N ASP A 100 -7.70 -6.76 -23.65
CA ASP A 100 -7.22 -5.58 -22.93
C ASP A 100 -8.25 -5.09 -21.90
N CYS A 101 -9.55 -5.15 -22.22
CA CYS A 101 -10.62 -4.84 -21.27
C CYS A 101 -10.58 -5.76 -20.05
N GLN A 102 -10.33 -7.06 -20.25
CA GLN A 102 -10.21 -8.02 -19.15
C GLN A 102 -8.97 -7.75 -18.30
N ILE A 103 -7.81 -7.47 -18.92
CA ILE A 103 -6.60 -7.10 -18.19
C ILE A 103 -6.85 -5.86 -17.32
N MET A 104 -7.55 -4.86 -17.84
CA MET A 104 -7.85 -3.64 -17.08
C MET A 104 -8.80 -3.92 -15.91
N ILE A 105 -9.80 -4.78 -16.09
CA ILE A 105 -10.69 -5.22 -14.99
C ILE A 105 -9.88 -5.91 -13.90
N ASP A 106 -9.00 -6.84 -14.27
CA ASP A 106 -8.19 -7.60 -13.33
C ASP A 106 -7.21 -6.69 -12.57
N PHE A 107 -6.57 -5.76 -13.29
CA PHE A 107 -5.71 -4.74 -12.69
C PHE A 107 -6.47 -3.88 -11.67
N VAL A 108 -7.63 -3.34 -12.05
CA VAL A 108 -8.42 -2.50 -11.16
C VAL A 108 -8.87 -3.28 -9.93
N ASN A 109 -9.30 -4.53 -10.08
CA ASN A 109 -9.69 -5.40 -8.96
C ASN A 109 -8.51 -5.83 -8.07
N SER A 110 -7.27 -5.81 -8.59
CA SER A 110 -6.08 -6.14 -7.81
C SER A 110 -5.70 -5.07 -6.77
N ILE A 111 -6.29 -3.87 -6.88
CA ILE A 111 -6.07 -2.78 -5.91
C ILE A 111 -6.84 -3.11 -4.63
N ASP A 112 -6.12 -3.56 -3.60
CA ASP A 112 -6.69 -3.89 -2.29
C ASP A 112 -6.91 -2.64 -1.44
N LEU A 113 -8.11 -2.08 -1.55
CA LEU A 113 -8.57 -0.96 -0.73
C LEU A 113 -9.11 -1.41 0.63
N ALA A 114 -9.34 -2.72 0.83
CA ALA A 114 -9.85 -3.26 2.09
C ALA A 114 -8.73 -3.32 3.13
N ASP A 115 -7.54 -3.80 2.75
CA ASP A 115 -6.36 -3.79 3.62
C ASP A 115 -5.97 -2.37 4.06
N LEU A 116 -6.05 -1.40 3.12
CA LEU A 116 -5.80 0.01 3.42
C LEU A 116 -6.83 0.56 4.43
N GLN A 117 -8.10 0.18 4.30
CA GLN A 117 -9.16 0.56 5.24
C GLN A 117 -8.91 -0.03 6.62
N ASP A 118 -8.55 -1.31 6.70
CA ASP A 118 -8.25 -2.02 7.94
C ASP A 118 -7.04 -1.42 8.66
N MET A 119 -6.01 -1.01 7.91
CA MET A 119 -4.86 -0.31 8.46
C MET A 119 -5.28 0.98 9.18
N PHE A 120 -6.13 1.81 8.55
CA PHE A 120 -6.61 3.04 9.19
C PHE A 120 -7.54 2.77 10.39
N VAL A 121 -8.34 1.70 10.36
CA VAL A 121 -9.13 1.27 11.52
C VAL A 121 -8.23 0.90 12.70
N LYS A 122 -7.08 0.26 12.44
CA LYS A 122 -6.10 -0.07 13.49
C LYS A 122 -5.41 1.16 14.07
N ILE A 123 -5.08 2.16 13.24
CA ILE A 123 -4.44 3.41 13.69
C ILE A 123 -5.39 4.26 14.55
N LYS A 124 -6.70 4.21 14.26
CA LYS A 124 -7.70 4.98 15.01
C LYS A 124 -7.99 4.42 16.42
N LYS A 125 -7.72 3.13 16.66
CA LYS A 125 -7.99 2.44 17.93
C LYS A 125 -6.82 2.57 18.90
#